data_AF-V7CH63-F1
#
_entry.id   AF-V7CH63-F1
#
_cell.length_a   1.000
_cell.length_b   1.000
_cell.length_c   1.000
_cell.angle_alpha   90.00
_cell.angle_beta   90.00
_cell.angle_gamma   90.00
#
_symmetry.space_group_name_H-M   'P 1'
#
loop_
_entity.id
_entity.type
_entity.pdbx_description
1 polymer ?
#
loop_
_entity_poly.entity_id
_entity_poly.type
_entity_poly.pdbx_seq_one_letter_code
_entity_poly.pdbx_strand_id
1 'polypeptide(L)' 'MKSKCKSSLFLKSFGVDIHPRQVVSYVLVFWFPPTSHWFKCNTDGATKGSPSISGCRGIFRHHHTSIMGCFF' A
#
# COMPACT_ATOMS: atom_id res chain seq x y z
N MET A 1 21.35 -11.58 -10.51
CA MET A 1 20.67 -10.85 -11.61
C MET A 1 19.86 -9.70 -11.02
N LYS A 2 20.22 -8.43 -11.28
CA LYS A 2 19.43 -7.27 -10.84
C LYS A 2 18.23 -7.15 -11.78
N SER A 3 17.02 -7.46 -11.33
CA SER A 3 15.81 -7.19 -12.11
C SER A 3 15.57 -5.68 -12.15
N LYS A 4 15.72 -5.07 -13.34
CA LYS A 4 15.31 -3.68 -13.56
C LYS A 4 13.78 -3.65 -13.59
N CYS A 5 13.18 -3.21 -12.49
CA CYS A 5 11.73 -2.97 -12.43
C CYS A 5 11.39 -1.80 -13.37
N LYS A 6 10.52 -2.04 -14.36
CA LYS A 6 10.12 -1.05 -15.39
C LYS A 6 9.29 0.13 -14.83
N SER A 7 8.92 0.09 -13.55
CA SER A 7 8.14 1.13 -12.86
C SER A 7 8.86 2.47 -12.71
N SER A 8 10.16 2.54 -13.02
CA SER A 8 10.98 3.74 -12.76
C SER A 8 10.77 4.89 -13.73
N LEU A 9 10.23 4.67 -14.94
CA LEU A 9 9.93 5.77 -15.87
C LEU A 9 8.66 6.54 -15.48
N PHE A 10 7.63 5.84 -15.03
CA PHE A 10 6.35 6.44 -14.66
C PHE A 10 6.47 7.36 -13.44
N LEU A 11 7.21 6.95 -12.41
CA LEU A 11 7.37 7.80 -11.22
C LEU A 11 8.19 9.07 -11.50
N LYS A 12 9.15 8.99 -12.43
CA LYS A 12 9.93 10.17 -12.86
C LYS A 12 9.07 11.22 -13.55
N SER A 13 8.00 10.86 -14.26
CA SER A 13 7.10 11.85 -14.87
C SER A 13 6.34 12.70 -13.85
N PHE A 14 6.26 12.25 -12.59
CA PHE A 14 5.68 13.01 -11.47
C PHE A 14 6.73 13.77 -10.65
N GLY A 15 7.99 13.82 -11.09
CA GLY A 15 9.08 14.47 -10.33
C GLY A 15 9.45 13.73 -9.04
N VAL A 16 9.06 12.47 -8.89
CA VAL A 16 9.43 11.66 -7.73
C VAL A 16 10.85 11.16 -7.90
N ASP A 17 11.72 11.54 -6.95
CA ASP A 17 13.08 11.03 -6.91
C ASP A 17 13.10 9.57 -6.40
N ILE A 18 13.61 8.68 -7.23
CA ILE A 18 13.52 7.24 -7.01
C ILE A 18 14.77 6.79 -6.28
N HIS A 19 14.60 6.36 -5.03
CA HIS A 19 15.64 5.79 -4.20
C HIS A 19 15.44 4.27 -4.12
N PRO A 20 15.96 3.48 -5.08
CA PRO A 20 15.77 2.03 -5.07
C PRO A 20 16.50 1.44 -3.86
N ARG A 21 15.73 1.03 -2.84
CA ARG A 21 16.27 0.32 -1.68
C ARG A 21 16.79 -1.05 -2.14
N GLN A 22 18.00 -1.40 -1.73
CA GLN A 22 18.47 -2.78 -1.86
C GLN A 22 17.60 -3.68 -0.98
N VAL A 23 16.89 -4.60 -1.61
CA VAL A 23 16.03 -5.56 -0.91
C VAL A 23 16.93 -6.62 -0.27
N VAL A 24 16.90 -6.71 1.06
CA VAL A 24 17.72 -7.66 1.84
C VAL A 24 17.13 -9.07 1.77
N SER A 25 15.80 -9.19 1.69
CA SER A 25 15.09 -10.47 1.56
C SER A 25 13.70 -10.26 0.96
N TYR A 26 13.17 -11.30 0.31
CA TYR A 26 11.79 -11.34 -0.17
C TYR A 26 10.97 -12.25 0.74
N VAL A 27 9.84 -11.76 1.22
CA VAL A 27 8.84 -12.56 1.93
C VAL A 27 7.66 -12.75 0.99
N LEU A 28 7.30 -14.01 0.73
CA LEU A 28 6.11 -14.32 -0.05
C LEU A 28 4.87 -14.09 0.82
N VAL A 29 3.98 -13.20 0.38
CA VAL A 29 2.71 -12.94 1.04
C VAL A 29 1.58 -13.37 0.11
N PHE A 30 0.82 -14.38 0.55
CA PHE A 30 -0.40 -14.78 -0.15
C PHE A 30 -1.58 -13.94 0.32
N TRP A 31 -2.31 -13.36 -0.62
CA TRP A 31 -3.54 -12.63 -0.35
C TRP A 31 -4.73 -13.54 -0.65
N PHE A 32 -5.38 -14.03 0.40
CA PHE A 32 -6.64 -14.74 0.28
C PHE A 32 -7.83 -13.80 0.52
N PRO A 33 -9.00 -14.08 -0.07
CA PRO A 33 -10.22 -13.39 0.33
C PRO A 33 -10.50 -13.62 1.83
N PRO A 34 -11.17 -12.67 2.51
CA PRO A 34 -11.58 -12.87 3.89
C PRO A 34 -12.47 -14.11 3.98
N THR A 35 -12.30 -14.90 5.04
CA THR A 35 -13.22 -15.99 5.37
C THR A 35 -14.66 -15.45 5.44
N SER A 36 -15.65 -16.28 5.13
CA SER A 36 -17.05 -15.86 5.24
C SER A 36 -17.34 -15.28 6.63
N HIS A 37 -18.11 -14.18 6.66
CA HIS A 37 -18.42 -13.36 7.84
C HIS A 37 -17.28 -12.50 8.40
N TRP A 38 -16.10 -12.49 7.76
CA TRP A 38 -15.02 -11.57 8.15
C TRP A 38 -15.08 -10.26 7.39
N PHE A 39 -14.62 -9.20 8.07
CA PHE A 39 -14.35 -7.90 7.46
C PHE A 39 -12.85 -7.73 7.26
N LYS A 40 -12.48 -7.21 6.08
CA LYS A 40 -11.14 -6.73 5.78
C LYS A 40 -11.07 -5.24 6.06
N CYS A 41 -10.17 -4.83 6.94
CA CYS A 41 -9.79 -3.43 7.11
C CYS A 41 -8.48 -3.17 6.36
N ASN A 42 -8.53 -2.32 5.34
CA ASN A 42 -7.34 -1.82 4.66
C ASN A 42 -7.09 -0.41 5.18
N THR A 43 -5.95 -0.18 5.83
CA THR A 43 -5.51 1.16 6.26
C THR A 43 -4.23 1.55 5.55
N ASP A 44 -4.07 2.85 5.33
CA ASP A 44 -2.83 3.44 4.84
C ASP A 44 -2.58 4.79 5.52
N GLY A 45 -1.31 5.18 5.61
CA GLY A 45 -0.87 6.41 6.27
C GLY A 45 0.09 7.19 5.38
N ALA A 46 -0.08 8.51 5.35
CA ALA A 46 0.82 9.42 4.67
C ALA A 46 1.36 10.45 5.64
N THR A 47 2.65 10.80 5.50
CA THR A 47 3.30 11.87 6.26
C THR A 47 4.09 12.79 5.34
N LYS A 48 4.14 14.08 5.68
CA LYS A 48 4.91 15.10 4.96
C LYS A 48 6.16 15.53 5.74
N GLY A 49 7.04 14.59 6.08
CA GLY A 49 8.27 14.83 6.85
C GLY A 49 8.14 14.47 8.34
N SER A 50 9.18 14.75 9.13
CA SER A 50 9.20 14.52 10.59
C SER A 50 10.03 15.62 11.30
N PRO A 51 9.44 16.42 12.21
CA PRO A 51 8.03 16.47 12.62
C PRO A 51 7.18 17.26 11.60
N SER A 52 6.05 16.71 11.15
CA SER A 52 5.16 17.39 10.18
C SER A 52 3.76 16.74 10.15
N ILE A 53 2.91 17.17 9.22
CA ILE A 53 1.54 16.70 9.01
C ILE A 53 1.55 15.22 8.63
N SER A 54 0.78 14.43 9.37
CA SER A 54 0.44 13.05 9.06
C SER A 54 -1.07 12.88 8.95
N GLY A 55 -1.49 11.88 8.19
CA GLY A 55 -2.89 11.48 8.07
C GLY A 55 -2.97 9.98 7.83
N CYS A 56 -4.11 9.39 8.17
CA CYS A 56 -4.39 7.99 7.90
C CYS A 56 -5.80 7.83 7.35
N ARG A 57 -5.99 6.81 6.53
CA ARG A 57 -7.29 6.48 5.93
C ARG A 57 -7.53 5.00 6.05
N GLY A 58 -8.79 4.60 6.03
CA GLY A 58 -9.14 3.20 6.05
C GLY A 58 -10.45 2.89 5.36
N ILE A 59 -10.56 1.67 4.85
CA ILE A 59 -11.77 1.12 4.24
C ILE A 59 -12.05 -0.27 4.81
N PHE A 60 -13.30 -0.50 5.19
CA PHE A 60 -13.81 -1.78 5.62
C PHE A 60 -14.56 -2.44 4.47
N ARG A 61 -14.20 -3.70 4.16
CA ARG A 61 -14.90 -4.51 3.15
C ARG A 61 -15.35 -5.82 3.75
N HIS A 62 -16.53 -6.29 3.37
CA HIS A 62 -16.99 -7.63 3.74
C HIS A 62 -16.38 -8.70 2.82
N HIS A 63 -16.54 -9.98 3.15
CA HIS A 63 -16.01 -11.09 2.36
C HIS A 63 -16.55 -11.16 0.91
N HIS A 64 -17.73 -10.58 0.65
CA HIS A 64 -18.28 -10.37 -0.70
C HIS A 64 -17.70 -9.14 -1.44
N THR A 65 -16.62 -8.54 -0.91
CA THR A 65 -15.94 -7.35 -1.44
C THR A 65 -16.71 -6.03 -1.38
N SER A 66 -17.97 -6.03 -0.90
CA SER A 66 -18.77 -4.83 -0.65
C SER A 66 -18.12 -3.91 0.39
N ILE A 67 -18.16 -2.59 0.14
CA ILE A 67 -17.68 -1.57 1.08
C ILE A 67 -18.71 -1.41 2.21
N MET A 68 -18.25 -1.51 3.44
CA MET A 68 -19.08 -1.35 4.64
C MET A 68 -18.93 0.03 5.28
N GLY A 69 -17.79 0.68 5.08
CA GLY A 69 -17.50 2.01 5.61
C GLY A 69 -16.06 2.45 5.35
N CYS A 70 -15.78 3.73 5.61
CA CYS A 70 -14.45 4.32 5.49
C CYS A 70 -14.24 5.48 6.48
N PHE A 71 -12.97 5.79 6.78
CA PHE A 71 -12.55 6.96 7.54
C PHE A 71 -11.36 7.65 6.84
N PHE A 72 -11.19 8.95 7.10
CA PHE A 72 -10.37 9.87 6.29
C PHE A 72 -9.36 10.68 7.07
#